data_AF-A0A932VH95-F1
#
_entry.id   AF-A0A932VH95-F1
#
_cell.length_a   1.000
_cell.length_b   1.000
_cell.length_c   1.000
_cell.angle_alpha   90.00
_cell.angle_beta   90.00
_cell.angle_gamma   90.00
#
_symmetry.space_group_name_H-M   'P 1'
#
loop_
_entity.id
_entity.type
_entity.pdbx_description
1 polymer ?
#
loop_
_entity_poly.entity_id
_entity_poly.type
_entity_poly.pdbx_seq_one_letter_code
_entity_poly.pdbx_strand_id
1 'polypeptide(L)'
;MPPVAVLDARRLPAAAQEEKRRTAMRLREEDHTFAEIGALLDVHWATVHGSWQRYEAGGLEALVARRRGRRVGTQCTLTAAQERTIQRLVVDKTPDQLRMPFALWTRAAIGTLIHQRYGIRMPVRTIGHYLKRWGFTPQKPLKRAYEQRPAEIQRWLDHDYPAIAARAKRGGAEIHWGDETSLSTSDPRGRGFAPRGRTPVLEVVSRRKSVSFLSTVTNQGLVRFMVLDGPLSAPMLMQFLRRLIRSTDHKVFLILDNLNVHKAAKVRAWVDAHAHEIAVFYLPAYASELHPDEYLHGDLTLGVATKGPARTKPDLAKAARSHLRILQHRPARVRHFFHHPRISYAA
;
A
#
# COMPACT_ATOMS: atom_id res chain seq x y z
N MET A 1 57.62 -21.54 4.42
CA MET A 1 56.30 -21.01 4.02
C MET A 1 55.28 -22.12 4.13
N PRO A 2 54.09 -21.90 4.70
CA PRO A 2 53.04 -22.92 4.70
C PRO A 2 52.63 -23.21 3.25
N PRO A 3 52.33 -24.47 2.89
CA PRO A 3 51.85 -24.79 1.56
C PRO A 3 50.54 -24.03 1.30
N VAL A 4 50.50 -23.29 0.19
CA VAL A 4 49.29 -22.61 -0.28
C VAL A 4 48.22 -23.69 -0.47
N ALA A 5 47.10 -23.56 0.23
CA ALA A 5 46.04 -24.56 0.17
C ALA A 5 45.48 -24.63 -1.26
N VAL A 6 45.55 -25.81 -1.88
CA VAL A 6 44.97 -26.08 -3.20
C VAL A 6 43.46 -25.88 -3.10
N LEU A 7 42.97 -24.78 -3.69
CA LEU A 7 41.55 -24.43 -3.69
C LEU A 7 40.80 -25.28 -4.71
N ASP A 8 39.80 -26.05 -4.25
CA ASP A 8 38.89 -26.80 -5.13
C ASP A 8 38.23 -25.85 -6.14
N ALA A 9 38.63 -25.94 -7.40
CA ALA A 9 38.17 -25.08 -8.48
C ALA A 9 36.64 -25.09 -8.66
N ARG A 10 35.93 -26.12 -8.17
CA ARG A 10 34.46 -26.20 -8.18
C ARG A 10 33.79 -25.20 -7.25
N ARG A 11 34.51 -24.74 -6.22
CA ARG A 11 34.04 -23.76 -5.22
C ARG A 11 34.26 -22.31 -5.65
N LEU A 12 35.01 -22.07 -6.73
CA LEU A 12 35.24 -20.72 -7.25
C LEU A 12 33.95 -20.10 -7.82
N PRO A 13 33.78 -18.77 -7.79
CA PRO A 13 32.70 -18.08 -8.49
C PRO A 13 32.67 -18.43 -9.99
N ALA A 14 31.50 -18.34 -10.62
CA ALA A 14 31.32 -18.75 -12.03
C ALA A 14 32.28 -18.04 -12.99
N ALA A 15 32.50 -16.73 -12.80
CA ALA A 15 33.44 -15.94 -13.59
C ALA A 15 34.89 -16.43 -13.44
N ALA A 16 35.31 -16.76 -12.22
CA ALA A 16 36.66 -17.28 -11.97
C ALA A 16 36.87 -18.69 -12.55
N GLN A 17 35.83 -19.54 -12.54
CA GLN A 17 35.89 -20.83 -13.23
C GLN A 17 35.98 -20.68 -14.75
N GLU A 18 35.34 -19.65 -15.32
CA GLU A 18 35.38 -19.37 -16.74
C GLU A 18 36.73 -18.84 -17.17
N GLU A 19 37.31 -17.92 -16.41
CA GLU A 19 38.65 -17.38 -16.68
C GLU A 19 39.72 -18.47 -16.62
N LYS A 20 39.66 -19.38 -15.64
CA LYS A 20 40.54 -20.56 -15.60
C LYS A 20 40.42 -21.41 -16.86
N ARG A 21 39.22 -21.60 -17.42
CA ARG A 21 39.03 -22.34 -18.69
C ARG A 21 39.63 -21.58 -19.87
N ARG A 22 39.48 -20.25 -19.94
CA ARG A 22 40.07 -19.43 -21.01
C ARG A 22 41.59 -19.48 -20.98
N THR A 23 42.19 -19.33 -19.80
CA THR A 23 43.63 -19.46 -19.62
C THR A 23 44.12 -20.87 -19.96
N ALA A 24 43.36 -21.91 -19.62
CA ALA A 24 43.69 -23.27 -20.03
C ALA A 24 43.71 -23.45 -21.55
N MET A 25 42.83 -22.78 -22.30
CA MET A 25 42.82 -22.87 -23.77
C MET A 25 44.01 -22.14 -24.38
N ARG A 26 44.33 -20.93 -23.89
CA ARG A 26 45.52 -20.17 -24.35
C ARG A 26 46.80 -20.96 -24.15
N LEU A 27 47.01 -21.51 -22.95
CA LEU A 27 48.18 -22.35 -22.67
C LEU A 27 48.23 -23.59 -23.57
N ARG A 28 47.07 -24.12 -23.97
CA ARG A 28 47.01 -25.27 -24.87
C ARG A 28 47.33 -24.90 -26.32
N GLU A 29 46.97 -23.69 -26.76
CA GLU A 29 47.39 -23.12 -28.06
C GLU A 29 48.89 -22.80 -28.09
N GLU A 30 49.50 -22.53 -26.93
CA GLU A 30 50.95 -22.39 -26.72
C GLU A 30 51.67 -23.75 -26.52
N ASP A 31 51.07 -24.85 -27.00
CA ASP A 31 51.61 -26.22 -26.99
C ASP A 31 51.89 -26.86 -25.62
N HIS A 32 51.44 -26.28 -24.50
CA HIS A 32 51.54 -26.94 -23.19
C HIS A 32 50.72 -28.25 -23.15
N THR A 33 51.21 -29.23 -22.39
CA THR A 33 50.50 -30.49 -22.19
C THR A 33 49.33 -30.34 -21.21
N PHE A 34 48.31 -31.20 -21.31
CA PHE A 34 47.16 -31.16 -20.39
C PHE A 34 47.54 -31.35 -18.91
N ALA A 35 48.62 -32.07 -18.64
CA ALA A 35 49.13 -32.29 -17.28
C ALA A 35 49.77 -31.02 -16.72
N GLU A 36 50.60 -30.32 -17.50
CA GLU A 36 51.21 -29.04 -17.13
C GLU A 36 50.16 -27.96 -16.89
N ILE A 37 49.18 -27.84 -17.79
CA ILE A 37 48.07 -26.88 -17.65
C ILE A 37 47.25 -27.21 -16.39
N GLY A 38 47.01 -28.49 -16.13
CA GLY A 38 46.33 -28.95 -14.92
C GLY A 38 47.05 -28.53 -13.65
N ALA A 39 48.38 -28.71 -13.62
CA ALA A 39 49.23 -28.29 -12.50
C ALA A 39 49.25 -26.75 -12.33
N LEU A 40 49.37 -25.98 -13.41
CA LEU A 40 49.40 -24.51 -13.37
C LEU A 40 48.08 -23.89 -12.89
N LEU A 41 46.95 -24.53 -13.18
CA LEU A 41 45.63 -23.99 -12.89
C LEU A 41 44.94 -24.69 -11.70
N ASP A 42 45.65 -25.56 -10.98
CA ASP A 42 45.11 -26.36 -9.87
C ASP A 42 43.82 -27.12 -10.25
N VAL A 43 43.82 -27.76 -11.41
CA VAL A 43 42.71 -28.59 -11.90
C VAL A 43 43.22 -29.91 -12.43
N HIS A 44 42.44 -30.98 -12.27
CA HIS A 44 42.82 -32.28 -12.79
C HIS A 44 42.95 -32.24 -14.33
N TRP A 45 44.01 -32.83 -14.90
CA TRP A 45 44.31 -32.81 -16.34
C TRP A 45 43.09 -33.20 -17.21
N ALA A 46 42.30 -34.19 -16.77
CA ALA A 46 41.09 -34.63 -17.48
C ALA A 46 40.02 -33.53 -17.60
N THR A 47 39.98 -32.58 -16.66
CA THR A 47 39.08 -31.42 -16.71
C THR A 47 39.53 -30.43 -17.78
N VAL A 48 40.85 -30.25 -17.93
CA VAL A 48 41.45 -29.44 -19.00
C VAL A 48 41.15 -30.08 -20.35
N HIS A 49 41.42 -31.39 -20.47
CA HIS A 49 41.15 -32.16 -21.68
C HIS A 49 39.66 -32.09 -22.10
N GLY A 50 38.73 -32.31 -21.17
CA GLY A 50 37.30 -32.20 -21.47
C GLY A 50 36.84 -30.76 -21.80
N SER A 51 37.57 -29.74 -21.32
CA SER A 51 37.33 -28.35 -21.71
C SER A 51 37.88 -28.08 -23.12
N TRP A 52 39.05 -28.62 -23.46
CA TRP A 52 39.66 -28.53 -24.78
C TRP A 52 38.78 -29.14 -25.87
N GLN A 53 38.24 -30.34 -25.64
CA GLN A 53 37.31 -30.98 -26.59
C GLN A 53 36.06 -30.11 -26.86
N ARG A 54 35.55 -29.40 -25.85
CA ARG A 54 34.43 -28.46 -26.03
C ARG A 54 34.84 -27.21 -26.80
N TYR A 55 36.06 -26.75 -26.56
CA TYR A 55 36.63 -25.60 -27.26
C TYR A 55 36.85 -25.90 -28.75
N GLU A 56 37.43 -27.05 -29.10
CA GLU A 56 37.57 -27.46 -30.51
C GLU A 56 36.23 -27.57 -31.22
N ALA A 57 35.18 -28.00 -30.53
CA ALA A 57 33.86 -28.17 -31.11
C ALA A 57 33.05 -26.86 -31.28
N GLY A 58 33.40 -25.78 -30.57
CA GLY A 58 32.54 -24.59 -30.54
C GLY A 58 33.14 -23.31 -29.96
N GLY A 59 34.47 -23.21 -29.93
CA GLY A 59 35.22 -22.04 -29.50
C GLY A 59 35.01 -21.64 -28.03
N LEU A 60 35.34 -20.38 -27.71
CA LEU A 60 35.23 -19.84 -26.34
C LEU A 60 33.78 -19.82 -25.82
N GLU A 61 32.78 -19.63 -26.70
CA GLU A 61 31.37 -19.66 -26.32
C GLU A 61 30.95 -21.02 -25.76
N ALA A 62 31.53 -22.10 -26.30
CA ALA A 62 31.28 -23.45 -25.82
C ALA A 62 31.85 -23.71 -24.41
N LEU A 63 32.63 -22.80 -23.81
CA LEU A 63 33.19 -22.90 -22.45
C LEU A 63 32.38 -22.16 -21.38
N VAL A 64 31.43 -21.32 -21.80
CA VAL A 64 30.54 -20.58 -20.90
C VAL A 64 29.81 -21.57 -19.98
N ALA A 65 29.79 -21.25 -18.69
CA ALA A 65 29.15 -22.10 -17.71
C ALA A 65 27.64 -22.18 -17.98
N ARG A 66 27.15 -23.37 -18.36
CA ARG A 66 25.69 -23.61 -18.42
C ARG A 66 25.09 -23.40 -17.03
N ARG A 67 23.90 -22.82 -16.98
CA ARG A 67 23.14 -22.61 -15.74
C ARG A 67 22.99 -23.95 -15.01
N ARG A 68 23.70 -24.09 -13.89
CA ARG A 68 23.60 -25.26 -13.02
C ARG A 68 22.29 -25.20 -12.23
N GLY A 69 21.73 -26.36 -11.92
CA GLY A 69 20.47 -26.50 -11.20
C GLY A 69 19.26 -26.75 -12.10
N ARG A 70 18.09 -26.95 -11.47
CA ARG A 70 16.85 -27.29 -12.18
C ARG A 70 16.37 -26.12 -13.04
N ARG A 71 15.91 -26.43 -14.26
CA ARG A 71 15.26 -25.44 -15.12
C ARG A 71 14.00 -24.92 -14.43
N VAL A 72 13.74 -23.62 -14.55
CA VAL A 72 12.53 -23.00 -14.01
C VAL A 72 11.31 -23.71 -14.61
N GLY A 73 10.35 -24.09 -13.76
CA GLY A 73 9.15 -24.83 -14.17
C GLY A 73 9.27 -26.36 -14.16
N THR A 74 10.47 -26.93 -13.95
CA THR A 74 10.63 -28.39 -13.84
C THR A 74 10.30 -28.91 -12.44
N GLN A 75 9.74 -30.13 -12.36
CA GLN A 75 9.29 -30.79 -11.12
C GLN A 75 8.32 -29.94 -10.27
N CYS A 76 7.48 -29.14 -10.93
CA CYS A 76 6.36 -28.51 -10.27
C CYS A 76 5.31 -29.58 -9.93
N THR A 77 4.83 -29.58 -8.69
CA THR A 77 3.68 -30.40 -8.25
C THR A 77 2.43 -30.16 -9.08
N LEU A 78 2.21 -28.92 -9.55
CA LEU A 78 1.11 -28.57 -10.43
C LEU A 78 1.57 -28.54 -11.88
N THR A 79 0.70 -28.97 -12.79
CA THR A 79 0.89 -28.77 -14.22
C THR A 79 0.65 -27.30 -14.59
N ALA A 80 1.21 -26.85 -15.72
CA ALA A 80 1.01 -25.47 -16.18
C ALA A 80 -0.49 -25.11 -16.35
N ALA A 81 -1.33 -26.07 -16.76
CA ALA A 81 -2.76 -25.87 -16.89
C ALA A 81 -3.46 -25.70 -15.53
N GLN A 82 -3.06 -26.49 -14.53
CA GLN A 82 -3.55 -26.36 -13.16
C GLN A 82 -3.16 -25.01 -12.58
N GLU A 83 -1.89 -24.58 -12.75
CA GLU A 83 -1.40 -23.27 -12.30
C GLU A 83 -2.23 -22.11 -12.86
N ARG A 84 -2.44 -22.07 -14.18
CA ARG A 84 -3.25 -21.01 -14.83
C ARG A 84 -4.68 -20.96 -14.31
N THR A 85 -5.24 -22.11 -13.95
CA THR A 85 -6.60 -22.17 -13.45
C THR A 85 -6.69 -21.67 -12.01
N ILE A 86 -5.73 -22.04 -11.16
CA ILE A 86 -5.65 -21.49 -9.80
C ILE A 86 -5.41 -19.98 -9.84
N GLN A 87 -4.50 -19.50 -10.70
CA GLN A 87 -4.26 -18.06 -10.87
C GLN A 87 -5.53 -17.31 -11.23
N ARG A 88 -6.29 -17.79 -12.24
CA ARG A 88 -7.58 -17.19 -12.63
C ARG A 88 -8.56 -17.14 -11.47
N LEU A 89 -8.76 -18.25 -10.74
CA LEU A 89 -9.66 -18.27 -9.59
C LEU A 89 -9.25 -17.28 -8.49
N VAL A 90 -7.96 -17.15 -8.21
CA VAL A 90 -7.45 -16.23 -7.18
C VAL A 90 -7.62 -14.76 -7.62
N VAL A 91 -7.53 -14.47 -8.92
CA VAL A 91 -7.71 -13.11 -9.47
C VAL A 91 -9.20 -12.75 -9.56
N ASP A 92 -10.03 -13.66 -10.04
CA ASP A 92 -11.41 -13.38 -10.43
C ASP A 92 -12.41 -13.57 -9.29
N LYS A 93 -12.03 -14.30 -8.23
CA LYS A 93 -12.92 -14.68 -7.12
C LYS A 93 -12.32 -14.38 -5.75
N THR A 94 -13.20 -14.20 -4.78
CA THR A 94 -12.82 -14.23 -3.35
C THR A 94 -12.99 -15.65 -2.79
N PRO A 95 -12.32 -16.01 -1.68
CA PRO A 95 -12.56 -17.32 -1.06
C PRO A 95 -14.02 -17.51 -0.63
N ASP A 96 -14.69 -16.45 -0.20
CA ASP A 96 -16.11 -16.44 0.15
C ASP A 96 -17.03 -16.83 -1.03
N GLN A 97 -16.77 -16.29 -2.23
CA GLN A 97 -17.49 -16.69 -3.45
C GLN A 97 -17.29 -18.16 -3.81
N LEU A 98 -16.20 -18.77 -3.33
CA LEU A 98 -15.90 -20.19 -3.48
C LEU A 98 -16.32 -21.01 -2.24
N ARG A 99 -17.10 -20.40 -1.33
CA ARG A 99 -17.62 -21.00 -0.09
C ARG A 99 -16.51 -21.55 0.82
N MET A 100 -15.36 -20.89 0.82
CA MET A 100 -14.22 -21.26 1.64
C MET A 100 -14.20 -20.45 2.93
N PRO A 101 -13.79 -21.02 4.07
CA PRO A 101 -13.80 -20.35 5.37
C PRO A 101 -12.58 -19.42 5.55
N PHE A 102 -12.32 -18.55 4.57
CA PHE A 102 -11.21 -17.61 4.59
C PHE A 102 -11.67 -16.22 4.16
N ALA A 103 -11.22 -15.18 4.86
CA ALA A 103 -11.52 -13.80 4.48
C ALA A 103 -10.74 -13.36 3.22
N LEU A 104 -9.52 -13.87 3.01
CA LEU A 104 -8.64 -13.52 1.90
C LEU A 104 -7.82 -14.71 1.42
N TRP A 105 -7.23 -14.58 0.23
CA TRP A 105 -6.28 -15.56 -0.32
C TRP A 105 -4.96 -15.59 0.44
N THR A 106 -4.92 -16.36 1.52
CA THR A 106 -3.69 -16.71 2.21
C THR A 106 -3.02 -17.93 1.56
N ARG A 107 -1.76 -18.20 1.90
CA ARG A 107 -1.08 -19.44 1.48
C ARG A 107 -1.86 -20.69 1.91
N ALA A 108 -2.52 -20.65 3.07
CA ALA A 108 -3.39 -21.74 3.52
C ALA A 108 -4.65 -21.86 2.65
N ALA A 109 -5.33 -20.74 2.37
CA ALA A 109 -6.51 -20.72 1.51
C ALA A 109 -6.23 -21.27 0.11
N ILE A 110 -5.11 -20.88 -0.50
CA ILE A 110 -4.70 -21.39 -1.80
C ILE A 110 -4.38 -22.89 -1.74
N GLY A 111 -3.77 -23.37 -0.65
CA GLY A 111 -3.54 -24.79 -0.42
C GLY A 111 -4.84 -25.58 -0.35
N THR A 112 -5.84 -25.06 0.36
CA THR A 112 -7.18 -25.65 0.42
C THR A 112 -7.83 -25.66 -0.96
N LEU A 113 -7.72 -24.58 -1.74
CA LEU A 113 -8.26 -24.50 -3.10
C LEU A 113 -7.64 -25.56 -4.03
N ILE A 114 -6.32 -25.72 -3.97
CA ILE A 114 -5.60 -26.73 -4.76
C ILE A 114 -6.04 -28.14 -4.34
N HIS A 115 -6.18 -28.40 -3.04
CA HIS A 115 -6.63 -29.69 -2.54
C HIS A 115 -8.07 -30.01 -2.95
N GLN A 116 -8.99 -29.05 -2.81
CA GLN A 116 -10.39 -29.23 -3.21
C GLN A 116 -10.54 -29.51 -4.72
N ARG A 117 -9.72 -28.86 -5.55
CA ARG A 117 -9.85 -28.95 -7.02
C ARG A 117 -9.11 -30.12 -7.65
N TYR A 118 -7.98 -30.52 -7.08
CA TYR A 118 -7.09 -31.53 -7.70
C TYR A 118 -6.67 -32.64 -6.73
N GLY A 119 -7.12 -32.64 -5.48
CA GLY A 119 -6.72 -33.62 -4.47
C GLY A 119 -5.28 -33.44 -3.95
N ILE A 120 -4.51 -32.50 -4.50
CA ILE A 120 -3.09 -32.33 -4.20
C ILE A 120 -2.89 -31.59 -2.87
N ARG A 121 -2.25 -32.26 -1.89
CA ARG A 121 -1.78 -31.60 -0.67
C ARG A 121 -0.39 -31.03 -0.89
N MET A 122 -0.25 -29.73 -0.68
CA MET A 122 1.00 -29.01 -0.91
C MET A 122 1.47 -28.29 0.35
N PRO A 123 2.76 -28.39 0.73
CA PRO A 123 3.30 -27.63 1.85
C PRO A 123 3.15 -26.12 1.66
N VAL A 124 2.84 -25.39 2.73
CA VAL A 124 2.63 -23.93 2.73
C VAL A 124 3.84 -23.17 2.16
N ARG A 125 5.06 -23.67 2.39
CA ARG A 125 6.30 -23.12 1.82
C ARG A 125 6.32 -23.21 0.30
N THR A 126 5.91 -24.35 -0.26
CA THR A 126 5.86 -24.58 -1.71
C THR A 126 4.84 -23.65 -2.36
N ILE A 127 3.66 -23.45 -1.74
CA ILE A 127 2.66 -22.47 -2.19
C ILE A 127 3.26 -21.06 -2.23
N GLY A 128 4.08 -20.70 -1.24
CA GLY A 128 4.82 -19.44 -1.26
C GLY A 128 5.77 -19.29 -2.45
N HIS A 129 6.42 -20.37 -2.89
CA HIS A 129 7.25 -20.36 -4.10
C HIS A 129 6.42 -20.19 -5.37
N TYR A 130 5.25 -20.84 -5.46
CA TYR A 130 4.32 -20.66 -6.58
C TYR A 130 3.85 -19.20 -6.67
N LEU A 131 3.37 -18.64 -5.56
CA LEU A 131 2.91 -17.25 -5.51
C LEU A 131 4.00 -16.27 -5.94
N LYS A 132 5.23 -16.43 -5.41
CA LYS A 132 6.38 -15.61 -5.83
C LYS A 132 6.65 -15.74 -7.34
N ARG A 133 6.56 -16.96 -7.89
CA ARG A 133 6.77 -17.21 -9.32
C ARG A 133 5.65 -16.62 -10.19
N TRP A 134 4.41 -16.64 -9.71
CA TRP A 134 3.26 -16.05 -10.40
C TRP A 134 3.23 -14.52 -10.29
N GLY A 135 4.12 -13.90 -9.51
CA GLY A 135 4.15 -12.46 -9.27
C GLY A 135 3.17 -11.97 -8.20
N PHE A 136 2.59 -12.88 -7.42
CA PHE A 136 1.61 -12.55 -6.39
C PHE A 136 2.34 -12.10 -5.12
N THR A 137 1.96 -10.94 -4.60
CA THR A 137 2.55 -10.35 -3.41
C THR A 137 1.45 -10.13 -2.35
N PRO A 138 1.78 -10.12 -1.04
CA PRO A 138 0.81 -9.76 -0.02
C PRO A 138 0.32 -8.32 -0.24
N GLN A 139 -0.97 -8.16 -0.52
CA GLN A 139 -1.63 -6.86 -0.69
C GLN A 139 -2.49 -6.56 0.53
N LYS A 140 -2.51 -5.28 0.96
CA LYS A 140 -3.46 -4.83 1.98
C LYS A 140 -4.85 -4.78 1.34
N PRO A 141 -5.86 -5.45 1.91
CA PRO A 141 -7.21 -5.39 1.36
C PRO A 141 -7.73 -3.96 1.43
N LEU A 142 -8.36 -3.51 0.35
CA LEU A 142 -9.19 -2.32 0.36
C LEU A 142 -10.50 -2.70 1.05
N LYS A 143 -10.87 -1.94 2.08
CA LYS A 143 -12.17 -2.11 2.73
C LYS A 143 -13.21 -1.41 1.87
N ARG A 144 -14.27 -2.13 1.53
CA ARG A 144 -15.46 -1.61 0.85
C ARG A 144 -16.67 -2.08 1.64
N ALA A 145 -17.57 -1.15 1.97
CA ALA A 145 -18.83 -1.53 2.62
C ALA A 145 -19.67 -2.36 1.64
N TYR A 146 -20.34 -3.39 2.15
CA TYR A 146 -21.20 -4.24 1.33
C TYR A 146 -22.40 -3.46 0.79
N GLU A 147 -22.88 -2.50 1.60
CA GLU A 147 -24.01 -1.62 1.34
C GLU A 147 -23.71 -0.53 0.30
N GLN A 148 -22.45 -0.39 -0.13
CA GLN A 148 -22.06 0.64 -1.09
C GLN A 148 -22.69 0.37 -2.46
N ARG A 149 -23.36 1.39 -3.02
CA ARG A 149 -24.05 1.31 -4.31
C ARG A 149 -23.23 1.98 -5.42
N PRO A 150 -22.51 1.21 -6.27
CA PRO A 150 -21.63 1.80 -7.29
C PRO A 150 -22.36 2.72 -8.29
N ALA A 151 -23.63 2.46 -8.61
CA ALA A 151 -24.41 3.32 -9.49
C ALA A 151 -24.63 4.73 -8.91
N GLU A 152 -24.85 4.85 -7.60
CA GLU A 152 -25.01 6.15 -6.94
C GLU A 152 -23.69 6.93 -6.91
N ILE A 153 -22.57 6.22 -6.71
CA ILE A 153 -21.22 6.81 -6.80
C ILE A 153 -20.94 7.33 -8.20
N GLN A 154 -21.25 6.53 -9.23
CA GLN A 154 -21.02 6.93 -10.61
C GLN A 154 -21.86 8.16 -10.99
N ARG A 155 -23.15 8.16 -10.63
CA ARG A 155 -24.02 9.33 -10.84
C ARG A 155 -23.48 10.57 -10.13
N TRP A 156 -22.95 10.43 -8.91
CA TRP A 156 -22.38 11.55 -8.18
C TRP A 156 -21.18 12.16 -8.92
N LEU A 157 -20.27 11.32 -9.40
CA LEU A 157 -19.07 11.74 -10.11
C LEU A 157 -19.41 12.37 -11.48
N ASP A 158 -20.37 11.79 -12.21
CA ASP A 158 -20.68 12.21 -13.58
C ASP A 158 -21.64 13.42 -13.63
N HIS A 159 -22.51 13.57 -12.64
CA HIS A 159 -23.61 14.54 -12.69
C HIS A 159 -23.69 15.44 -11.45
N ASP A 160 -23.83 14.86 -10.26
CA ASP A 160 -24.19 15.66 -9.09
C ASP A 160 -23.05 16.61 -8.67
N TYR A 161 -21.82 16.12 -8.53
CA TYR A 161 -20.67 16.97 -8.18
C TYR A 161 -20.34 18.01 -9.26
N PRO A 162 -20.23 17.66 -10.56
CA PRO A 162 -20.02 18.66 -11.61
C PRO A 162 -21.08 19.78 -11.61
N ALA A 163 -22.35 19.45 -11.34
CA ALA A 163 -23.41 20.45 -11.21
C ALA A 163 -23.21 21.37 -10.00
N ILE A 164 -22.81 20.81 -8.85
CA ILE A 164 -22.45 21.58 -7.64
C ILE A 164 -21.28 22.51 -7.92
N ALA A 165 -20.21 21.98 -8.54
CA ALA A 165 -19.00 22.75 -8.86
C ALA A 165 -19.29 23.89 -9.86
N ALA A 166 -20.08 23.62 -10.90
CA ALA A 166 -20.49 24.64 -11.85
C ALA A 166 -21.35 25.74 -11.18
N ARG A 167 -22.24 25.36 -10.26
CA ARG A 167 -23.04 26.31 -9.48
C ARG A 167 -22.17 27.14 -8.53
N ALA A 168 -21.19 26.52 -7.87
CA ALA A 168 -20.25 27.22 -7.00
C ALA A 168 -19.43 28.24 -7.78
N LYS A 169 -18.88 27.85 -8.94
CA LYS A 169 -18.12 28.72 -9.83
C LYS A 169 -18.93 29.93 -10.31
N ARG A 170 -20.18 29.72 -10.73
CA ARG A 170 -21.08 30.83 -11.15
C ARG A 170 -21.39 31.80 -10.01
N GLY A 171 -21.50 31.30 -8.79
CA GLY A 171 -21.83 32.09 -7.61
C GLY A 171 -20.63 32.63 -6.83
N GLY A 172 -19.40 32.42 -7.30
CA GLY A 172 -18.18 32.80 -6.57
C GLY A 172 -18.07 32.14 -5.19
N ALA A 173 -18.60 30.92 -5.05
CA ALA A 173 -18.66 30.19 -3.79
C ALA A 173 -17.43 29.28 -3.58
N GLU A 174 -17.04 29.10 -2.32
CA GLU A 174 -15.99 28.17 -1.91
C GLU A 174 -16.58 26.79 -1.61
N ILE A 175 -16.00 25.73 -2.19
CA ILE A 175 -16.40 24.35 -1.89
C ILE A 175 -15.55 23.81 -0.74
N HIS A 176 -16.23 23.44 0.34
CA HIS A 176 -15.67 22.80 1.52
C HIS A 176 -16.14 21.35 1.58
N TRP A 177 -15.22 20.43 1.82
CA TRP A 177 -15.53 19.04 2.15
C TRP A 177 -15.28 18.85 3.63
N GLY A 178 -16.29 18.44 4.39
CA GLY A 178 -16.21 18.34 5.84
C GLY A 178 -16.68 17.03 6.42
N ASP A 179 -16.04 16.62 7.51
CA ASP A 179 -16.32 15.37 8.20
C ASP A 179 -16.05 15.47 9.70
N GLU A 180 -16.55 14.49 10.46
CA GLU A 180 -16.14 14.23 11.84
C GLU A 180 -14.95 13.27 11.87
N THR A 181 -13.80 13.80 12.23
CA THR A 181 -12.60 13.01 12.45
C THR A 181 -12.35 12.75 13.93
N SER A 182 -11.91 11.55 14.28
CA SER A 182 -11.48 11.19 15.64
C SER A 182 -10.04 10.71 15.69
N LEU A 183 -9.31 11.12 16.73
CA LEU A 183 -8.03 10.50 17.11
C LEU A 183 -8.17 9.74 18.41
N SER A 184 -7.34 8.72 18.57
CA SER A 184 -7.29 7.88 19.74
C SER A 184 -5.88 7.62 20.26
N THR A 185 -5.75 7.46 21.58
CA THR A 185 -4.49 7.05 22.21
C THR A 185 -4.02 5.66 21.78
N SER A 186 -4.93 4.85 21.22
CA SER A 186 -4.67 3.51 20.69
C SER A 186 -4.48 3.46 19.17
N ASP A 187 -4.43 4.61 18.48
CA ASP A 187 -4.25 4.60 17.03
C ASP A 187 -2.92 3.95 16.63
N PRO A 188 -2.90 3.17 15.54
CA PRO A 188 -1.70 2.45 15.13
C PRO A 188 -0.52 3.38 14.96
N ARG A 189 0.56 3.09 15.68
CA ARG A 189 1.84 3.77 15.46
C ARG A 189 2.63 2.99 14.42
N GLY A 190 3.35 3.71 13.57
CA GLY A 190 4.15 3.12 12.49
C GLY A 190 5.23 2.15 13.00
N ARG A 191 6.04 1.64 12.08
CA ARG A 191 7.17 0.77 12.43
C ARG A 191 8.43 1.60 12.65
N GLY A 192 9.20 1.25 13.67
CA GLY A 192 10.55 1.77 13.91
C GLY A 192 11.63 0.72 13.64
N PHE A 193 12.88 1.15 13.57
CA PHE A 193 14.04 0.26 13.43
C PHE A 193 14.47 -0.29 14.80
N ALA A 194 14.72 -1.60 14.86
CA ALA A 194 15.29 -2.28 16.03
C ALA A 194 16.09 -3.51 15.57
N PRO A 195 17.06 -4.00 16.36
CA PRO A 195 17.80 -5.22 16.02
C PRO A 195 16.88 -6.41 15.77
N ARG A 196 17.25 -7.29 14.84
CA ARG A 196 16.46 -8.48 14.50
C ARG A 196 16.20 -9.33 15.75
N GLY A 197 14.94 -9.68 15.98
CA GLY A 197 14.52 -10.46 17.17
C GLY A 197 14.36 -9.64 18.46
N ARG A 198 14.66 -8.33 18.44
CA ARG A 198 14.49 -7.42 19.58
C ARG A 198 13.37 -6.43 19.27
N THR A 199 12.13 -6.77 19.65
CA THR A 199 10.97 -5.90 19.46
C THR A 199 11.01 -4.75 20.47
N PRO A 200 10.95 -3.47 20.04
CA PRO A 200 10.91 -2.35 20.96
C PRO A 200 9.58 -2.31 21.72
N VAL A 201 9.64 -1.94 22.99
CA VAL A 201 8.45 -1.79 23.84
C VAL A 201 8.01 -0.33 23.84
N LEU A 202 6.74 -0.08 23.52
CA LEU A 202 6.11 1.23 23.66
C LEU A 202 5.05 1.16 24.76
N GLU A 203 5.23 1.92 25.82
CA GLU A 203 4.25 2.02 26.88
C GLU A 203 3.04 2.84 26.43
N VAL A 204 1.87 2.19 26.42
CA VAL A 204 0.58 2.80 26.07
C VAL A 204 -0.39 2.73 27.23
N VAL A 205 -1.33 3.66 27.27
CA VAL A 205 -2.42 3.61 28.25
C VAL A 205 -3.39 2.48 27.90
N SER A 206 -3.80 1.69 28.89
CA SER A 206 -4.73 0.57 28.69
C SER A 206 -6.14 1.04 28.32
N ARG A 207 -6.62 2.12 28.95
CA ARG A 207 -7.93 2.71 28.64
C ARG A 207 -7.82 3.67 27.47
N ARG A 208 -8.49 3.31 26.37
CA ARG A 208 -8.63 4.15 25.17
C ARG A 208 -9.23 5.52 25.53
N LYS A 209 -8.56 6.59 25.11
CA LYS A 209 -9.08 7.97 25.15
C LYS A 209 -9.15 8.49 23.72
N SER A 210 -10.19 9.24 23.40
CA SER A 210 -10.38 9.79 22.06
C SER A 210 -10.76 11.27 22.11
N VAL A 211 -10.41 11.99 21.05
CA VAL A 211 -10.82 13.38 20.81
C VAL A 211 -11.36 13.45 19.39
N SER A 212 -12.55 14.00 19.24
CA SER A 212 -13.21 14.23 17.95
C SER A 212 -13.09 15.69 17.53
N PHE A 213 -13.15 15.91 16.22
CA PHE A 213 -13.04 17.21 15.58
C PHE A 213 -13.99 17.24 14.39
N LEU A 214 -14.62 18.38 14.16
CA LEU A 214 -15.15 18.71 12.84
C LEU A 214 -14.05 19.39 12.04
N SER A 215 -13.84 18.97 10.81
CA SER A 215 -12.92 19.61 9.87
C SER A 215 -13.61 19.91 8.54
N THR A 216 -13.07 20.88 7.82
CA THR A 216 -13.29 21.04 6.38
C THR A 216 -11.98 21.33 5.68
N VAL A 217 -11.86 20.85 4.45
CA VAL A 217 -10.80 21.19 3.50
C VAL A 217 -11.36 21.76 2.20
N THR A 218 -10.58 22.58 1.50
CA THR A 218 -10.91 23.06 0.15
C THR A 218 -9.82 22.67 -0.85
N ASN A 219 -10.15 22.62 -2.14
CA ASN A 219 -9.18 22.34 -3.20
C ASN A 219 -8.13 23.46 -3.38
N GLN A 220 -8.34 24.62 -2.76
CA GLN A 220 -7.35 25.71 -2.64
C GLN A 220 -6.36 25.51 -1.47
N GLY A 221 -6.66 24.55 -0.60
CA GLY A 221 -5.80 24.16 0.53
C GLY A 221 -6.18 24.81 1.86
N LEU A 222 -7.38 25.39 1.97
CA LEU A 222 -7.87 25.93 3.24
C LEU A 222 -8.28 24.79 4.17
N VAL A 223 -8.06 24.99 5.47
CA VAL A 223 -8.48 24.06 6.53
C VAL A 223 -9.22 24.85 7.60
N ARG A 224 -10.45 24.44 7.94
CA ARG A 224 -11.19 24.93 9.11
C ARG A 224 -11.50 23.76 10.01
N PHE A 225 -11.35 23.93 11.32
CA PHE A 225 -11.66 22.85 12.26
C PHE A 225 -12.20 23.37 13.58
N MET A 226 -12.91 22.50 14.30
CA MET A 226 -13.38 22.73 15.66
C MET A 226 -13.23 21.44 16.47
N VAL A 227 -12.61 21.55 17.65
CA VAL A 227 -12.52 20.43 18.59
C VAL A 227 -13.88 20.21 19.22
N LEU A 228 -14.32 18.95 19.27
CA LEU A 228 -15.57 18.57 19.92
C LEU A 228 -15.30 18.15 21.36
N ASP A 229 -16.20 18.55 22.26
CA ASP A 229 -16.21 18.07 23.64
C ASP A 229 -17.34 17.08 23.87
N GLY A 230 -17.29 15.98 23.12
CA GLY A 230 -18.31 14.93 23.14
C GLY A 230 -18.61 14.41 21.74
N PRO A 231 -19.60 13.51 21.61
CA PRO A 231 -20.11 13.05 20.32
C PRO A 231 -20.68 14.21 19.51
N LEU A 232 -20.56 14.13 18.18
CA LEU A 232 -21.18 15.10 17.29
C LEU A 232 -22.69 15.17 17.53
N SER A 233 -23.18 16.39 17.70
CA SER A 233 -24.59 16.71 17.88
C SER A 233 -25.01 17.84 16.96
N ALA A 234 -26.31 17.95 16.66
CA ALA A 234 -26.83 19.03 15.83
C ALA A 234 -26.45 20.45 16.33
N PRO A 235 -26.50 20.77 17.65
CA PRO A 235 -26.03 22.05 18.15
C PRO A 235 -24.53 22.31 17.89
N MET A 236 -23.68 21.30 18.07
CA MET A 236 -22.24 21.41 17.78
C MET A 236 -21.99 21.62 16.29
N LEU A 237 -22.70 20.89 15.42
CA LEU A 237 -22.61 21.10 13.97
C LEU A 237 -23.05 22.52 13.61
N MET A 238 -24.19 23.00 14.09
CA MET A 238 -24.65 24.37 13.82
C MET A 238 -23.65 25.42 14.33
N GLN A 239 -23.00 25.21 15.47
CA GLN A 239 -21.93 26.08 15.95
C GLN A 239 -20.74 26.09 14.98
N PHE A 240 -20.36 24.94 14.44
CA PHE A 240 -19.32 24.84 13.41
C PHE A 240 -19.72 25.59 12.14
N LEU A 241 -20.93 25.38 11.63
CA LEU A 241 -21.42 26.04 10.41
C LEU A 241 -21.44 27.58 10.55
N ARG A 242 -21.89 28.11 11.69
CA ARG A 242 -21.84 29.55 11.98
C ARG A 242 -20.41 30.10 11.97
N ARG A 243 -19.45 29.34 12.47
CA ARG A 243 -18.03 29.73 12.46
C ARG A 243 -17.45 29.65 11.05
N LEU A 244 -17.90 28.69 10.25
CA LEU A 244 -17.44 28.47 8.89
C LEU A 244 -17.85 29.63 7.98
N ILE A 245 -19.13 30.01 7.97
CA ILE A 245 -19.63 31.14 7.16
C ILE A 245 -19.00 32.47 7.58
N ARG A 246 -18.67 32.65 8.86
CA ARG A 246 -17.96 33.85 9.35
C ARG A 246 -16.48 33.89 9.00
N SER A 247 -15.93 32.82 8.42
CA SER A 247 -14.49 32.68 8.15
C SER A 247 -14.10 32.96 6.69
N THR A 248 -15.07 33.32 5.86
CA THR A 248 -14.91 33.71 4.46
C THR A 248 -15.99 34.73 4.10
N ASP A 249 -15.70 35.61 3.15
CA ASP A 249 -16.67 36.53 2.56
C ASP A 249 -17.43 35.88 1.38
N HIS A 250 -17.03 34.67 0.99
CA HIS A 250 -17.65 33.89 -0.07
C HIS A 250 -18.78 33.02 0.46
N LYS A 251 -19.76 32.74 -0.39
CA LYS A 251 -20.77 31.72 -0.10
C LYS A 251 -20.10 30.36 0.07
N VAL A 252 -20.51 29.60 1.08
CA VAL A 252 -19.95 28.28 1.40
C VAL A 252 -20.80 27.19 0.74
N PHE A 253 -20.17 26.31 -0.02
CA PHE A 253 -20.76 25.06 -0.51
C PHE A 253 -20.15 23.92 0.28
N LEU A 254 -20.86 23.43 1.29
CA LEU A 254 -20.37 22.39 2.19
C LEU A 254 -20.86 21.02 1.74
N ILE A 255 -19.94 20.14 1.39
CA ILE A 255 -20.19 18.73 1.09
C ILE A 255 -19.84 17.92 2.34
N LEU A 256 -20.80 17.17 2.87
CA LEU A 256 -20.64 16.29 4.03
C LEU A 256 -20.84 14.83 3.65
N ASP A 257 -20.41 13.92 4.53
CA ASP A 257 -20.85 12.54 4.49
C ASP A 257 -22.37 12.40 4.81
N ASN A 258 -22.88 11.18 4.67
CA ASN A 258 -24.32 10.93 4.71
C ASN A 258 -24.90 10.68 6.13
N LEU A 259 -24.22 11.14 7.20
CA LEU A 259 -24.65 10.92 8.59
C LEU A 259 -25.98 11.60 8.93
N ASN A 260 -26.81 10.91 9.73
CA ASN A 260 -28.15 11.40 10.13
C ASN A 260 -28.11 12.73 10.89
N VAL A 261 -27.06 12.98 11.68
CA VAL A 261 -26.90 14.24 12.42
C VAL A 261 -26.78 15.45 11.48
N HIS A 262 -26.20 15.27 10.29
CA HIS A 262 -26.10 16.31 9.27
C HIS A 262 -27.45 16.68 8.65
N LYS A 263 -28.45 15.81 8.80
CA LYS A 263 -29.80 15.96 8.24
C LYS A 263 -30.86 16.26 9.31
N ALA A 264 -30.44 16.48 10.55
CA ALA A 264 -31.37 16.81 11.62
C ALA A 264 -32.22 18.03 11.23
N ALA A 265 -33.52 18.00 11.56
CA ALA A 265 -34.47 19.03 11.14
C ALA A 265 -34.02 20.45 11.51
N LYS A 266 -33.43 20.62 12.70
CA LYS A 266 -32.88 21.91 13.17
C LYS A 266 -31.69 22.39 12.33
N VAL A 267 -30.85 21.47 11.84
CA VAL A 267 -29.71 21.80 10.95
C VAL A 267 -30.25 22.25 9.60
N ARG A 268 -31.20 21.50 9.01
CA ARG A 268 -31.82 21.88 7.74
C ARG A 268 -32.50 23.24 7.82
N ALA A 269 -33.34 23.47 8.83
CA ALA A 269 -34.00 24.75 9.03
C ALA A 269 -33.01 25.91 9.19
N TRP A 270 -31.88 25.70 9.87
CA TRP A 270 -30.85 26.71 9.98
C TRP A 270 -30.14 26.96 8.64
N VAL A 271 -29.79 25.91 7.89
CA VAL A 271 -29.18 26.04 6.55
C VAL A 271 -30.11 26.80 5.59
N ASP A 272 -31.40 26.49 5.60
CA ASP A 272 -32.41 27.16 4.77
C ASP A 272 -32.52 28.65 5.11
N ALA A 273 -32.47 29.01 6.40
CA ALA A 273 -32.46 30.40 6.85
C ALA A 273 -31.17 31.16 6.45
N HIS A 274 -30.07 30.45 6.18
CA HIS A 274 -28.78 31.03 5.78
C HIS A 274 -28.45 30.68 4.32
N ALA A 275 -29.46 30.43 3.49
CA ALA A 275 -29.29 29.96 2.12
C ALA A 275 -28.50 30.92 1.22
N HIS A 276 -28.33 32.19 1.62
CA HIS A 276 -27.48 33.17 0.95
C HIS A 276 -25.99 32.97 1.27
N GLU A 277 -25.66 32.52 2.48
CA GLU A 277 -24.29 32.31 2.98
C GLU A 277 -23.80 30.86 2.80
N ILE A 278 -24.69 29.87 2.87
CA ILE A 278 -24.30 28.46 2.82
C ILE A 278 -25.30 27.58 2.05
N ALA A 279 -24.77 26.57 1.36
CA ALA A 279 -25.53 25.44 0.83
C ALA A 279 -24.85 24.13 1.25
N VAL A 280 -25.64 23.15 1.70
CA VAL A 280 -25.13 21.84 2.15
C VAL A 280 -25.52 20.75 1.16
N PHE A 281 -24.57 19.90 0.82
CA PHE A 281 -24.71 18.74 -0.06
C PHE A 281 -24.15 17.49 0.63
N TYR A 282 -24.51 16.31 0.13
CA TYR A 282 -24.15 15.04 0.76
C TYR A 282 -23.53 14.08 -0.26
N LEU A 283 -22.44 13.43 0.12
CA LEU A 283 -21.93 12.29 -0.63
C LEU A 283 -22.93 11.12 -0.64
N PRO A 284 -22.84 10.24 -1.66
CA PRO A 284 -23.51 8.94 -1.63
C PRO A 284 -23.17 8.17 -0.35
N ALA A 285 -24.11 7.32 0.08
CA ALA A 285 -23.88 6.48 1.25
C ALA A 285 -22.66 5.58 1.05
N TYR A 286 -21.85 5.41 2.12
CA TYR A 286 -20.67 4.56 2.14
C TYR A 286 -19.59 4.90 1.10
N ALA A 287 -19.47 6.16 0.67
CA ALA A 287 -18.49 6.62 -0.31
C ALA A 287 -17.34 7.44 0.32
N SER A 288 -16.87 7.03 1.51
CA SER A 288 -15.84 7.81 2.24
C SER A 288 -14.52 7.90 1.47
N GLU A 289 -14.21 6.94 0.59
CA GLU A 289 -13.02 7.00 -0.27
C GLU A 289 -13.03 8.14 -1.30
N LEU A 290 -14.18 8.80 -1.49
CA LEU A 290 -14.33 9.99 -2.32
C LEU A 290 -14.26 11.29 -1.52
N HIS A 291 -14.16 11.21 -0.18
CA HIS A 291 -14.16 12.38 0.70
C HIS A 291 -12.73 12.94 0.89
N PRO A 292 -12.41 14.17 0.45
CA PRO A 292 -11.07 14.75 0.62
C PRO A 292 -10.62 14.87 2.09
N ASP A 293 -11.55 15.11 3.02
CA ASP A 293 -11.22 15.22 4.46
C ASP A 293 -10.67 13.91 5.05
N GLU A 294 -10.90 12.75 4.43
CA GLU A 294 -10.25 11.48 4.84
C GLU A 294 -8.72 11.55 4.67
N TYR A 295 -8.21 12.33 3.72
CA TYR A 295 -6.78 12.57 3.55
C TYR A 295 -6.23 13.52 4.62
N LEU A 296 -7.04 14.50 5.05
CA LEU A 296 -6.73 15.32 6.22
C LEU A 296 -6.64 14.44 7.47
N HIS A 297 -7.60 13.53 7.68
CA HIS A 297 -7.59 12.58 8.78
C HIS A 297 -6.35 11.67 8.74
N GLY A 298 -6.01 11.13 7.57
CA GLY A 298 -4.81 10.32 7.38
C GLY A 298 -3.53 11.08 7.71
N ASP A 299 -3.39 12.31 7.21
CA ASP A 299 -2.25 13.19 7.49
C ASP A 299 -2.15 13.51 8.99
N LEU A 300 -3.29 13.81 9.62
CA LEU A 300 -3.40 14.07 11.05
C LEU A 300 -2.95 12.86 11.89
N THR A 301 -3.47 11.67 11.56
CA THR A 301 -3.17 10.43 12.27
C THR A 301 -1.68 10.11 12.19
N LEU A 302 -1.10 10.18 10.98
CA LEU A 302 0.34 9.95 10.78
C LEU A 302 1.17 11.02 11.48
N GLY A 303 0.79 12.29 11.35
CA GLY A 303 1.49 13.42 11.95
C GLY A 303 1.56 13.32 13.47
N VAL A 304 0.46 12.96 14.13
CA VAL A 304 0.41 12.75 15.58
C VAL A 304 1.17 11.50 16.00
N ALA A 305 1.16 10.44 15.19
CA ALA A 305 1.87 9.19 15.47
C ALA A 305 3.41 9.34 15.47
N THR A 306 3.96 10.37 14.81
CA THR A 306 5.42 10.65 14.83
C THR A 306 5.92 11.23 16.17
N LYS A 307 5.02 11.75 17.01
CA LYS A 307 5.34 12.33 18.32
C LYS A 307 5.27 11.27 19.42
N GLY A 308 5.74 11.59 20.62
CA GLY A 308 5.56 10.72 21.80
C GLY A 308 4.08 10.37 22.07
N PRO A 309 3.80 9.22 22.73
CA PRO A 309 2.43 8.80 22.97
C PRO A 309 1.68 9.72 23.92
N ALA A 310 0.55 10.26 23.45
CA ALA A 310 -0.38 10.99 24.31
C ALA A 310 -1.03 10.01 25.30
N ARG A 311 -0.96 10.33 26.60
CA ARG A 311 -1.51 9.51 27.69
C ARG A 311 -2.84 10.06 28.24
N THR A 312 -3.18 11.31 27.90
CA THR A 312 -4.38 12.00 28.36
C THR A 312 -5.19 12.60 27.20
N LYS A 313 -6.49 12.86 27.44
CA LYS A 313 -7.37 13.54 26.46
C LYS A 313 -6.85 14.96 26.14
N PRO A 314 -6.41 15.78 27.13
CA PRO A 314 -5.79 17.08 26.85
C PRO A 314 -4.53 17.01 25.99
N ASP A 315 -3.63 16.06 26.24
CA ASP A 315 -2.41 15.91 25.45
C ASP A 315 -2.71 15.51 24.00
N LEU A 316 -3.67 14.59 23.82
CA LEU A 316 -4.12 14.17 22.49
C LEU A 316 -4.77 15.34 21.74
N ALA A 317 -5.62 16.12 22.41
CA ALA A 317 -6.23 17.32 21.84
C ALA A 317 -5.16 18.37 21.48
N LYS A 318 -4.14 18.57 22.32
CA LYS A 318 -3.02 19.50 22.05
C LYS A 318 -2.22 19.04 20.83
N ALA A 319 -1.88 17.75 20.74
CA ALA A 319 -1.15 17.19 19.61
C ALA A 319 -1.92 17.35 18.29
N ALA A 320 -3.23 17.03 18.33
CA ALA A 320 -4.12 17.16 17.18
C ALA A 320 -4.27 18.62 16.72
N ARG A 321 -4.60 19.55 17.64
CA ARG A 321 -4.70 20.99 17.34
C ARG A 321 -3.40 21.54 16.77
N SER A 322 -2.26 21.14 17.33
CA SER A 322 -0.94 21.55 16.84
C SER A 322 -0.73 21.10 15.40
N HIS A 323 -1.09 19.85 15.06
CA HIS A 323 -0.94 19.33 13.70
C HIS A 323 -1.92 19.97 12.71
N LEU A 324 -3.19 20.12 13.08
CA LEU A 324 -4.19 20.79 12.24
C LEU A 324 -3.81 22.26 11.96
N ARG A 325 -3.23 22.97 12.93
CA ARG A 325 -2.67 24.31 12.72
C ARG A 325 -1.50 24.32 11.73
N ILE A 326 -0.63 23.30 11.76
CA ILE A 326 0.42 23.16 10.75
C ILE A 326 -0.20 23.02 9.35
N LEU A 327 -1.27 22.24 9.21
CA LEU A 327 -1.96 22.08 7.93
C LEU A 327 -2.65 23.37 7.46
N GLN A 328 -3.23 24.15 8.38
CA GLN A 328 -3.74 25.50 8.08
C GLN A 328 -2.69 26.43 7.49
N HIS A 329 -1.44 26.31 7.91
CA HIS A 329 -0.31 27.11 7.41
C HIS A 329 0.43 26.47 6.24
N ARG A 330 -0.05 25.34 5.70
CA ARG A 330 0.58 24.62 4.59
C ARG A 330 -0.43 24.28 3.48
N PRO A 331 -1.02 25.29 2.82
CA PRO A 331 -2.08 25.07 1.84
C PRO A 331 -1.63 24.19 0.67
N ALA A 332 -0.37 24.27 0.24
CA ALA A 332 0.17 23.39 -0.81
C ALA A 332 0.09 21.90 -0.44
N ARG A 333 0.27 21.54 0.83
CA ARG A 333 0.16 20.16 1.31
C ARG A 333 -1.29 19.68 1.25
N VAL A 334 -2.24 20.55 1.56
CA VAL A 334 -3.68 20.24 1.55
C VAL A 334 -4.20 20.14 0.12
N ARG A 335 -3.77 21.04 -0.79
CA ARG A 335 -4.08 20.93 -2.23
C ARG A 335 -3.63 19.60 -2.82
N HIS A 336 -2.50 19.07 -2.36
CA HIS A 336 -2.00 17.78 -2.82
C HIS A 336 -2.95 16.62 -2.51
N PHE A 337 -3.83 16.71 -1.51
CA PHE A 337 -4.86 15.69 -1.25
C PHE A 337 -5.76 15.49 -2.47
N PHE A 338 -6.04 16.56 -3.20
CA PHE A 338 -6.88 16.55 -4.39
C PHE A 338 -6.18 15.97 -5.62
N HIS A 339 -4.87 15.69 -5.57
CA HIS A 339 -4.16 15.04 -6.67
C HIS A 339 -4.26 13.51 -6.62
N HIS A 340 -4.80 12.94 -5.52
CA HIS A 340 -4.99 11.51 -5.43
C HIS A 340 -6.02 11.04 -6.48
N PRO A 341 -5.81 9.93 -7.21
CA PRO A 341 -6.70 9.51 -8.30
C PRO A 341 -8.19 9.45 -7.92
N ARG A 342 -8.50 9.02 -6.69
CA ARG A 342 -9.88 8.96 -6.17
C ARG A 342 -10.53 10.31 -5.84
N ILE A 343 -9.72 11.35 -5.65
CA ILE A 343 -10.17 12.70 -5.27
C ILE A 343 -9.98 13.72 -6.39
N SER A 344 -9.20 13.38 -7.43
CA SER A 344 -8.91 14.26 -8.57
C SER A 344 -10.13 14.85 -9.27
N TYR A 345 -11.30 14.24 -9.13
CA TYR A 345 -12.57 14.79 -9.58
C TYR A 345 -12.91 16.16 -8.93
N ALA A 346 -12.36 16.44 -7.75
CA ALA A 346 -12.63 17.60 -6.92
C ALA A 346 -11.50 18.67 -6.95
N ALA A 347 -10.47 18.48 -7.76
CA ALA A 347 -9.28 19.33 -7.83
C ALA A 347 -9.55 20.75 -8.35
#